data_AF-A0A7G8J6R8-F1
#
_entry.id   AF-A0A7G8J6R8-F1
#
_cell.length_a   1.000
_cell.length_b   1.000
_cell.length_c   1.000
_cell.angle_alpha   90.00
_cell.angle_beta   90.00
_cell.angle_gamma   90.00
#
_symmetry.space_group_name_H-M   'P 1'
#
loop_
_entity.id
_entity.type
_entity.pdbx_description
1 polymer ?
#
loop_
_entity_poly.entity_id
_entity_poly.type
_entity_poly.pdbx_seq_one_letter_code
_entity_poly.pdbx_strand_id
1 'polypeptide(L)'
;MESGAVPGQLNLLGEFQVEEPQPLPKQAKQERNTSAARTLLIIDTETSGLEPEAHHCLEIGAILFDVPSRQILAQMSCLLPVATNGAEAINRIPAAVTRLPQPWKPGLDYFQELLNAADLLVAHNAAFDRQWFGRGHLPATDLPWLCSMEDMRWPKEKQLRSRPSVRDLALAYEIPVWAAHRALSDCIYLAEVFRRCSQLEQLIEHGREPRSLMRAQVSYDDRQLARDAGFRWNDPVKGAWTRRLSTREVEELPFPVVQQEEI
;
A
#
# COMPACT_ATOMS: atom_id res chain seq x y z
N MET A 1 -27.67 -43.43 45.91
CA MET A 1 -27.33 -41.99 45.79
C MET A 1 -27.03 -41.75 44.32
N GLU A 2 -28.08 -41.37 43.57
CA GLU A 2 -27.97 -41.01 42.16
C GLU A 2 -27.38 -39.60 42.06
N SER A 3 -26.22 -39.46 41.43
CA SER A 3 -25.66 -38.15 41.07
C SER A 3 -26.22 -37.75 39.71
N GLY A 4 -27.11 -36.77 39.71
CA GLY A 4 -27.66 -36.17 38.49
C GLY A 4 -26.56 -35.50 37.66
N ALA A 5 -26.48 -35.88 36.39
CA ALA A 5 -25.71 -35.13 35.40
C ALA A 5 -26.47 -33.84 35.06
N VAL A 6 -25.83 -32.69 35.29
CA VAL A 6 -26.35 -31.38 34.90
C VAL A 6 -26.02 -31.15 33.42
N PRO A 7 -26.98 -30.82 32.54
CA PRO A 7 -26.69 -30.48 31.15
C PRO A 7 -25.97 -29.13 31.07
N GLY A 8 -24.78 -29.08 30.47
CA GLY A 8 -24.07 -27.82 30.17
C GLY A 8 -22.60 -27.75 30.60
N GLN A 9 -22.02 -28.80 31.19
CA GLN A 9 -20.60 -28.81 31.55
C GLN A 9 -19.77 -29.32 30.36
N LEU A 10 -19.07 -28.41 29.67
CA LEU A 10 -18.02 -28.76 28.70
C LEU A 10 -16.98 -29.62 29.42
N ASN A 11 -16.81 -30.85 28.94
CA ASN A 11 -15.87 -31.81 29.48
C ASN A 11 -14.43 -31.38 29.11
N LEU A 12 -13.82 -30.56 29.96
CA LEU A 12 -12.49 -29.93 29.77
C LEU A 12 -11.30 -30.91 29.85
N LEU A 13 -11.55 -32.22 29.91
CA LEU A 13 -10.54 -33.28 30.01
C LEU A 13 -10.62 -34.32 28.89
N GLY A 14 -11.39 -34.05 27.82
CA GLY A 14 -11.30 -34.84 26.59
C GLY A 14 -10.00 -34.52 25.86
N GLU A 15 -9.20 -35.54 25.54
CA GLU A 15 -8.06 -35.42 24.63
C GLU A 15 -8.56 -34.78 23.32
N PHE A 16 -8.16 -33.55 23.04
CA PHE A 16 -8.41 -32.93 21.74
C PHE A 16 -7.55 -33.68 20.71
N GLN A 17 -8.19 -34.53 19.91
CA GLN A 17 -7.59 -34.96 18.66
C GLN A 17 -7.55 -33.74 17.74
N VAL A 18 -6.40 -33.07 17.71
CA VAL A 18 -6.09 -32.09 16.67
C VAL A 18 -5.87 -32.89 15.40
N GLU A 19 -6.90 -32.99 14.55
CA GLU A 19 -6.68 -33.45 13.18
C GLU A 19 -5.66 -32.50 12.53
N GLU A 20 -4.54 -33.05 12.06
CA GLU A 20 -3.60 -32.27 11.26
C GLU A 20 -4.37 -31.71 10.06
N PRO A 21 -4.33 -30.38 9.82
CA PRO A 21 -5.01 -29.80 8.68
C PRO A 21 -4.47 -30.50 7.42
N GLN A 22 -5.36 -31.19 6.71
CA GLN A 22 -4.97 -31.81 5.45
C GLN A 22 -4.45 -30.71 4.54
N PRO A 23 -3.28 -30.91 3.89
CA PRO A 23 -2.77 -29.95 2.95
C PRO A 23 -3.85 -29.68 1.91
N LEU A 24 -4.22 -28.40 1.77
CA LEU A 24 -5.16 -27.99 0.74
C LEU A 24 -4.69 -28.59 -0.59
N PRO A 25 -5.58 -29.21 -1.38
CA PRO A 25 -5.20 -29.73 -2.68
C PRO A 25 -4.50 -28.59 -3.42
N LYS A 26 -3.28 -28.86 -3.90
CA LYS A 26 -2.51 -27.89 -4.71
C LYS A 26 -3.42 -27.51 -5.87
N GLN A 27 -4.08 -26.37 -5.76
CA GLN A 27 -4.89 -25.87 -6.86
C GLN A 27 -3.89 -25.68 -8.00
N ALA A 28 -4.09 -26.41 -9.09
CA ALA A 28 -3.48 -26.05 -10.35
C ALA A 28 -3.72 -24.55 -10.53
N LYS A 29 -2.72 -23.77 -10.96
CA LYS A 29 -2.89 -22.36 -11.29
C LYS A 29 -4.08 -22.27 -12.25
N GLN A 30 -5.28 -22.01 -11.72
CA GLN A 30 -6.43 -21.70 -12.53
C GLN A 30 -5.98 -20.50 -13.35
N GLU A 31 -6.28 -20.52 -14.64
CA GLU A 31 -6.11 -19.34 -15.48
C GLU A 31 -6.87 -18.21 -14.81
N ARG A 32 -6.12 -17.36 -14.09
CA ARG A 32 -6.67 -16.26 -13.32
C ARG A 32 -7.41 -15.41 -14.33
N ASN A 33 -8.71 -15.22 -14.15
CA ASN A 33 -9.44 -14.24 -14.94
C ASN A 33 -8.82 -12.87 -14.61
N THR A 34 -7.98 -12.36 -15.50
CA THR A 34 -6.99 -11.31 -15.23
C THR A 34 -7.57 -9.90 -15.14
N SER A 35 -8.90 -9.73 -15.20
CA SER A 35 -9.50 -8.40 -15.35
C SER A 35 -9.58 -7.60 -14.05
N ALA A 36 -9.64 -8.24 -12.89
CA ALA A 36 -9.68 -7.56 -11.59
C ALA A 36 -8.59 -8.12 -10.66
N ALA A 37 -7.72 -7.24 -10.13
CA ALA A 37 -6.78 -7.65 -9.08
C ALA A 37 -7.58 -8.14 -7.86
N ARG A 38 -7.46 -9.42 -7.55
CA ARG A 38 -8.17 -10.02 -6.42
C ARG A 38 -7.34 -9.87 -5.15
N THR A 39 -6.03 -10.08 -5.25
CA THR A 39 -5.13 -10.06 -4.11
C THR A 39 -4.13 -8.92 -4.24
N LEU A 40 -4.11 -8.05 -3.24
CA LEU A 40 -3.18 -6.93 -3.14
C LEU A 40 -2.07 -7.28 -2.16
N LEU A 41 -0.85 -6.86 -2.44
CA LEU A 41 0.19 -6.74 -1.44
C LEU A 41 0.39 -5.27 -1.13
N ILE A 42 -0.17 -4.83 -0.01
CA ILE A 42 0.02 -3.48 0.51
C ILE A 42 1.40 -3.42 1.13
N ILE A 43 2.23 -2.47 0.71
CA ILE A 43 3.64 -2.36 1.10
C ILE A 43 3.94 -0.94 1.55
N ASP A 44 4.85 -0.83 2.50
CA ASP A 44 5.50 0.41 2.89
C ASP A 44 6.96 0.10 3.30
N THR A 45 7.86 1.07 3.09
CA THR A 45 9.28 0.96 3.41
C THR A 45 9.76 2.11 4.30
N GLU A 46 10.50 1.77 5.36
CA GLU A 46 11.32 2.77 6.07
C GLU A 46 12.75 2.70 5.55
N THR A 47 13.37 3.85 5.38
CA THR A 47 14.66 3.99 4.71
C THR A 47 15.57 4.92 5.50
N SER A 48 16.88 4.83 5.27
CA SER A 48 17.86 5.69 5.94
C SER A 48 17.93 7.11 5.36
N GLY A 49 17.18 7.39 4.29
CA GLY A 49 17.16 8.62 3.50
C GLY A 49 16.45 8.40 2.15
N LEU A 50 16.35 9.44 1.32
CA LEU A 50 15.43 9.44 0.16
C LEU A 50 15.98 8.75 -1.09
N GLU A 51 17.30 8.82 -1.31
CA GLU A 51 17.96 8.40 -2.56
C GLU A 51 18.55 6.98 -2.45
N PRO A 52 18.11 6.01 -3.26
CA PRO A 52 18.56 4.62 -3.20
C PRO A 52 20.04 4.38 -3.51
N GLU A 53 20.72 5.35 -4.12
CA GLU A 53 22.15 5.32 -4.44
C GLU A 53 23.02 5.55 -3.21
N ALA A 54 22.52 6.29 -2.22
CA ALA A 54 23.25 6.68 -1.02
C ALA A 54 22.69 6.07 0.27
N HIS A 55 21.46 5.56 0.22
CA HIS A 55 20.71 5.10 1.37
C HIS A 55 20.24 3.65 1.20
N HIS A 56 19.68 3.09 2.27
CA HIS A 56 19.21 1.72 2.32
C HIS A 56 17.80 1.65 2.91
N CYS A 57 16.99 0.70 2.44
CA CYS A 57 15.79 0.27 3.12
C CYS A 57 16.18 -0.46 4.42
N LEU A 58 15.53 -0.10 5.53
CA LEU A 58 15.81 -0.61 6.87
C LEU A 58 14.58 -1.23 7.58
N GLU A 59 13.38 -1.02 7.05
CA GLU A 59 12.18 -1.76 7.43
C GLU A 59 11.31 -2.00 6.19
N ILE A 60 10.74 -3.19 6.08
CA ILE A 60 9.68 -3.52 5.12
C ILE A 60 8.45 -3.96 5.90
N GLY A 61 7.31 -3.35 5.59
CA GLY A 61 5.99 -3.74 6.05
C GLY A 61 5.18 -4.25 4.87
N ALA A 62 4.43 -5.34 5.06
CA ALA A 62 3.60 -5.89 4.02
C ALA A 62 2.31 -6.52 4.56
N ILE A 63 1.21 -6.34 3.83
CA ILE A 63 -0.10 -6.95 4.11
C ILE A 63 -0.65 -7.56 2.82
N LEU A 64 -0.87 -8.87 2.82
CA LEU A 64 -1.59 -9.56 1.75
C LEU A 64 -3.09 -9.44 2.02
N PHE A 65 -3.81 -8.76 1.13
CA PHE A 65 -5.20 -8.37 1.30
C PHE A 65 -6.07 -8.94 0.18
N ASP A 66 -7.15 -9.64 0.53
CA ASP A 66 -8.15 -10.13 -0.43
C ASP A 66 -9.23 -9.07 -0.63
N VAL A 67 -9.33 -8.55 -1.86
CA VAL A 67 -10.26 -7.47 -2.21
C VAL A 67 -11.72 -7.89 -2.04
N PRO A 68 -12.19 -9.05 -2.52
CA PRO A 68 -13.61 -9.39 -2.40
C PRO A 68 -14.10 -9.55 -0.95
N SER A 69 -13.31 -10.20 -0.09
CA SER A 69 -13.69 -10.44 1.32
C SER A 69 -13.31 -9.30 2.27
N ARG A 70 -12.46 -8.37 1.81
CA ARG A 70 -11.89 -7.28 2.62
C ARG A 70 -11.11 -7.76 3.83
N GLN A 71 -10.48 -8.93 3.72
CA GLN A 71 -9.71 -9.55 4.79
C GLN A 71 -8.21 -9.47 4.52
N ILE A 72 -7.47 -9.32 5.62
CA ILE A 72 -6.03 -9.55 5.65
C ILE A 72 -5.81 -11.07 5.70
N LEU A 73 -5.13 -11.60 4.68
CA LEU A 73 -4.75 -13.00 4.62
C LEU A 73 -3.45 -13.26 5.37
N ALA A 74 -2.52 -12.30 5.31
CA ALA A 74 -1.22 -12.37 5.93
C ALA A 74 -0.64 -10.97 6.13
N GLN A 75 0.25 -10.82 7.10
CA GLN A 75 1.00 -9.58 7.30
C GLN A 75 2.39 -9.88 7.87
N MET A 76 3.33 -8.98 7.60
CA MET A 76 4.67 -9.04 8.19
C MET A 76 5.31 -7.66 8.34
N SER A 77 6.27 -7.59 9.25
CA SER A 77 7.24 -6.50 9.39
C SER A 77 8.61 -7.13 9.58
N CYS A 78 9.62 -6.57 8.93
CA CYS A 78 10.99 -7.02 9.06
C CYS A 78 11.95 -5.83 9.04
N LEU A 79 12.82 -5.73 10.05
CA LEU A 79 13.97 -4.82 9.99
C LEU A 79 15.07 -5.41 9.11
N LEU A 80 15.70 -4.56 8.31
CA LEU A 80 16.81 -4.91 7.43
C LEU A 80 18.09 -4.26 7.97
N PRO A 81 19.19 -5.02 8.14
CA PRO A 81 20.41 -4.48 8.72
C PRO A 81 20.99 -3.32 7.92
N VAL A 82 21.20 -2.17 8.58
CA VAL A 82 21.89 -1.00 8.01
C VAL A 82 23.00 -0.51 8.94
N ALA A 83 24.02 0.15 8.39
CA ALA A 83 25.12 0.71 9.18
C ALA A 83 24.70 2.00 9.91
N THR A 84 23.98 2.88 9.22
CA THR A 84 23.54 4.21 9.67
C THR A 84 22.09 4.46 9.27
N ASN A 85 21.41 5.36 9.99
CA ASN A 85 20.06 5.80 9.66
C ASN A 85 19.99 7.34 9.79
N GLY A 86 20.04 8.04 8.66
CA GLY A 86 19.90 9.50 8.63
C GLY A 86 18.48 9.98 8.91
N ALA A 87 17.49 9.10 8.80
CA ALA A 87 16.07 9.38 8.98
C ALA A 87 15.53 8.93 10.36
N GLU A 88 16.40 8.63 11.33
CA GLU A 88 16.00 8.11 12.65
C GLU A 88 15.01 9.04 13.38
N ALA A 89 15.12 10.36 13.22
CA ALA A 89 14.18 11.31 13.82
C ALA A 89 12.73 11.15 13.30
N ILE A 90 12.57 10.58 12.10
CA ILE A 90 11.30 10.34 11.42
C ILE A 90 10.79 8.94 11.79
N ASN A 91 11.54 7.90 11.43
CA ASN A 91 11.10 6.49 11.57
C ASN A 91 11.32 5.89 12.96
N ARG A 92 12.11 6.55 13.81
CA ARG A 92 12.39 6.12 15.20
C ARG A 92 13.05 4.74 15.30
N ILE A 93 13.82 4.34 14.29
CA ILE A 93 14.53 3.06 14.25
C ILE A 93 16.03 3.32 14.39
N PRO A 94 16.64 3.10 15.56
CA PRO A 94 18.09 3.22 15.70
C PRO A 94 18.80 2.20 14.81
N ALA A 95 19.80 2.64 14.05
CA ALA A 95 20.53 1.76 13.13
C ALA A 95 21.12 0.52 13.84
N ALA A 96 21.54 0.67 15.10
CA ALA A 96 22.05 -0.42 15.92
C ALA A 96 21.03 -1.55 16.15
N VAL A 97 19.73 -1.21 16.28
CA VAL A 97 18.66 -2.20 16.52
C VAL A 97 18.47 -3.10 15.29
N THR A 98 18.65 -2.55 14.08
CA THR A 98 18.55 -3.34 12.83
C THR A 98 19.61 -4.43 12.68
N ARG A 99 20.68 -4.38 13.50
CA ARG A 99 21.78 -5.35 13.47
C ARG A 99 21.75 -6.34 14.64
N LEU A 100 20.76 -6.26 15.52
CA LEU A 100 20.57 -7.27 16.56
C LEU A 100 20.23 -8.63 15.94
N PRO A 101 20.51 -9.75 16.62
CA PRO A 101 20.10 -11.07 16.15
C PRO A 101 18.59 -11.13 15.93
N GLN A 102 18.17 -11.33 14.67
CA GLN A 102 16.76 -11.37 14.28
C GLN A 102 16.58 -12.17 12.99
N PRO A 103 15.40 -12.77 12.75
CA PRO A 103 15.16 -13.65 11.61
C PRO A 103 14.85 -12.87 10.33
N TRP A 104 15.66 -11.86 9.98
CA TRP A 104 15.37 -10.99 8.84
C TRP A 104 15.43 -11.71 7.48
N LYS A 105 16.30 -12.72 7.34
CA LYS A 105 16.39 -13.56 6.14
C LYS A 105 15.12 -14.42 5.95
N PRO A 106 14.69 -15.23 6.94
CA PRO A 106 13.38 -15.88 6.88
C PRO A 106 12.22 -14.90 6.67
N GLY A 107 12.30 -13.70 7.23
CA GLY A 107 11.31 -12.64 6.99
C GLY A 107 11.24 -12.22 5.52
N LEU A 108 12.38 -12.08 4.84
CA LEU A 108 12.45 -11.82 3.40
C LEU A 108 11.99 -13.02 2.56
N ASP A 109 12.31 -14.24 2.97
CA ASP A 109 11.80 -15.44 2.30
C ASP A 109 10.27 -15.47 2.36
N TYR A 110 9.69 -15.15 3.52
CA TYR A 110 8.23 -15.02 3.66
C TYR A 110 7.67 -13.87 2.83
N PHE A 111 8.34 -12.71 2.80
CA PHE A 111 7.97 -11.59 1.93
C PHE A 111 7.90 -12.01 0.46
N GLN A 112 8.85 -12.83 0.00
CA GLN A 112 8.85 -13.36 -1.36
C GLN A 112 7.64 -14.26 -1.63
N GLU A 113 7.22 -15.07 -0.66
CA GLU A 113 5.97 -15.84 -0.77
C GLU A 113 4.73 -14.94 -0.85
N LEU A 114 4.69 -13.83 -0.11
CA LEU A 114 3.62 -12.84 -0.23
C LEU A 114 3.60 -12.17 -1.62
N LEU A 115 4.77 -11.83 -2.16
CA LEU A 115 4.91 -11.32 -3.53
C LEU A 115 4.37 -12.33 -4.55
N ASN A 116 4.73 -13.60 -4.42
CA ASN A 116 4.29 -14.66 -5.33
C ASN A 116 2.75 -14.86 -5.30
N ALA A 117 2.12 -14.59 -4.16
CA ALA A 117 0.68 -14.73 -3.96
C ALA A 117 -0.15 -13.52 -4.42
N ALA A 118 0.48 -12.37 -4.68
CA ALA A 118 -0.22 -11.14 -5.02
C ALA A 118 -0.45 -10.95 -6.53
N ASP A 119 -1.50 -10.21 -6.89
CA ASP A 119 -1.75 -9.78 -8.27
C ASP A 119 -1.28 -8.33 -8.52
N LEU A 120 -1.22 -7.50 -7.47
CA LEU A 120 -0.95 -6.07 -7.54
C LEU A 120 -0.24 -5.57 -6.28
N LEU A 121 0.80 -4.76 -6.44
CA LEU A 121 1.43 -4.04 -5.35
C LEU A 121 0.73 -2.72 -5.11
N VAL A 122 0.50 -2.38 -3.84
CA VAL A 122 -0.15 -1.14 -3.46
C VAL A 122 0.65 -0.44 -2.39
N ALA A 123 0.94 0.84 -2.58
CA ALA A 123 1.66 1.64 -1.59
C ALA A 123 1.10 3.06 -1.52
N HIS A 124 1.32 3.73 -0.39
CA HIS A 124 0.96 5.12 -0.23
C HIS A 124 2.16 6.01 -0.56
N ASN A 125 2.22 6.49 -1.80
CA ASN A 125 3.41 7.05 -2.47
C ASN A 125 4.30 6.00 -3.15
N ALA A 126 3.69 5.09 -3.92
CA ALA A 126 4.37 3.93 -4.52
C ALA A 126 5.67 4.21 -5.30
N ALA A 127 5.84 5.40 -5.89
CA ALA A 127 7.10 5.76 -6.54
C ALA A 127 8.29 5.73 -5.56
N PHE A 128 8.07 6.10 -4.31
CA PHE A 128 9.07 6.08 -3.25
C PHE A 128 9.45 4.66 -2.83
N ASP A 129 8.50 3.75 -2.68
CA ASP A 129 8.77 2.36 -2.29
C ASP A 129 9.40 1.57 -3.43
N ARG A 130 8.88 1.74 -4.65
CA ARG A 130 9.27 0.98 -5.84
C ARG A 130 10.76 1.07 -6.16
N GLN A 131 11.38 2.24 -5.95
CA GLN A 131 12.80 2.46 -6.25
C GLN A 131 13.76 1.61 -5.40
N TRP A 132 13.30 1.06 -4.26
CA TRP A 132 14.10 0.18 -3.40
C TRP A 132 14.09 -1.28 -3.83
N PHE A 133 13.12 -1.70 -4.65
CA PHE A 133 13.00 -3.08 -5.11
C PHE A 133 14.08 -3.42 -6.13
N GLY A 134 14.72 -4.58 -5.97
CA GLY A 134 15.90 -4.98 -6.74
C GLY A 134 17.21 -4.35 -6.25
N ARG A 135 17.20 -3.68 -5.08
CA ARG A 135 18.38 -3.10 -4.44
C ARG A 135 18.57 -3.64 -3.02
N GLY A 136 19.83 -3.75 -2.61
CA GLY A 136 20.19 -4.20 -1.27
C GLY A 136 19.59 -5.58 -0.96
N HIS A 137 18.73 -5.63 0.06
CA HIS A 137 18.08 -6.87 0.49
C HIS A 137 16.69 -7.09 -0.11
N LEU A 138 16.07 -6.08 -0.74
CA LEU A 138 14.72 -6.23 -1.28
C LEU A 138 14.75 -6.90 -2.66
N PRO A 139 13.87 -7.88 -2.92
CA PRO A 139 13.82 -8.56 -4.21
C PRO A 139 13.35 -7.61 -5.32
N ALA A 140 13.73 -7.92 -6.56
CA ALA A 140 13.11 -7.29 -7.72
C ALA A 140 11.71 -7.88 -7.95
N THR A 141 10.83 -7.11 -8.61
CA THR A 141 9.48 -7.56 -8.93
C THR A 141 8.97 -6.89 -10.20
N ASP A 142 8.26 -7.66 -11.01
CA ASP A 142 7.57 -7.20 -12.22
C ASP A 142 6.07 -6.98 -11.99
N LEU A 143 5.60 -7.13 -10.74
CA LEU A 143 4.21 -6.88 -10.41
C LEU A 143 3.84 -5.42 -10.68
N PRO A 144 2.63 -5.16 -11.20
CA PRO A 144 2.14 -3.80 -11.37
C PRO A 144 2.05 -3.10 -10.01
N TRP A 145 2.21 -1.79 -10.01
CA TRP A 145 2.09 -0.94 -8.83
C TRP A 145 0.86 -0.05 -8.94
N LEU A 146 0.19 0.17 -7.81
CA LEU A 146 -0.89 1.14 -7.65
C LEU A 146 -0.57 2.08 -6.49
N CYS A 147 -0.58 3.38 -6.76
CA CYS A 147 -0.36 4.40 -5.74
C CYS A 147 -1.68 4.88 -5.15
N SER A 148 -1.92 4.59 -3.88
CA SER A 148 -3.12 5.07 -3.16
C SER A 148 -3.19 6.60 -3.03
N MET A 149 -2.07 7.30 -3.25
CA MET A 149 -1.96 8.76 -3.16
C MET A 149 -2.09 9.47 -4.53
N GLU A 150 -1.55 8.89 -5.62
CA GLU A 150 -1.57 9.51 -6.97
C GLU A 150 -2.60 8.87 -7.91
N ASP A 151 -2.89 7.57 -7.78
CA ASP A 151 -3.69 6.83 -8.77
C ASP A 151 -5.15 6.68 -8.34
N MET A 152 -5.43 6.65 -7.02
CA MET A 152 -6.79 6.51 -6.50
C MET A 152 -7.47 7.88 -6.34
N ARG A 153 -8.72 7.97 -6.77
CA ARG A 153 -9.57 9.17 -6.58
C ARG A 153 -10.54 8.94 -5.44
N TRP A 154 -10.13 9.34 -4.25
CA TRP A 154 -10.93 9.16 -3.05
C TRP A 154 -12.26 9.94 -3.13
N PRO A 155 -13.36 9.40 -2.58
CA PRO A 155 -14.68 10.02 -2.68
C PRO A 155 -14.72 11.45 -2.12
N LYS A 156 -15.44 12.36 -2.79
CA LYS A 156 -15.46 13.81 -2.44
C LYS A 156 -16.02 14.07 -1.05
N GLU A 157 -16.94 13.24 -0.58
CA GLU A 157 -17.53 13.29 0.76
C GLU A 157 -16.49 13.11 1.88
N LYS A 158 -15.33 12.50 1.58
CA LYS A 158 -14.21 12.39 2.52
C LYS A 158 -13.47 13.71 2.72
N GLN A 159 -13.72 14.72 1.89
CA GLN A 159 -13.13 16.06 1.98
C GLN A 159 -11.59 16.05 2.06
N LEU A 160 -10.98 15.06 1.40
CA LEU A 160 -9.53 14.90 1.36
C LEU A 160 -8.92 15.88 0.37
N ARG A 161 -7.67 16.27 0.64
CA ARG A 161 -6.83 16.95 -0.36
C ARG A 161 -6.56 16.00 -1.54
N SER A 162 -6.08 16.52 -2.66
CA SER A 162 -5.75 15.72 -3.85
C SER A 162 -4.72 14.63 -3.57
N ARG A 163 -3.76 14.89 -2.68
CA ARG A 163 -2.71 13.96 -2.23
C ARG A 163 -2.72 13.93 -0.69
N PRO A 164 -3.68 13.24 -0.06
CA PRO A 164 -3.76 13.19 1.40
C PRO A 164 -2.60 12.37 1.94
N SER A 165 -2.13 12.68 3.15
CA SER A 165 -1.23 11.75 3.85
C SER A 165 -1.99 10.47 4.23
N VAL A 166 -1.28 9.37 4.48
CA VAL A 166 -1.90 8.11 4.91
C VAL A 166 -2.69 8.31 6.21
N ARG A 167 -2.22 9.22 7.09
CA ARG A 167 -2.91 9.59 8.33
C ARG A 167 -4.21 10.33 8.06
N ASP A 168 -4.17 11.35 7.20
CA ASP A 168 -5.38 12.10 6.84
C ASP A 168 -6.41 11.19 6.18
N LEU A 169 -5.95 10.28 5.31
CA LEU A 169 -6.78 9.27 4.68
C LEU A 169 -7.40 8.33 5.73
N ALA A 170 -6.60 7.81 6.67
CA ALA A 170 -7.09 6.95 7.76
C ALA A 170 -8.14 7.66 8.62
N LEU A 171 -7.88 8.91 9.01
CA LEU A 171 -8.80 9.72 9.81
C LEU A 171 -10.12 10.00 9.08
N ALA A 172 -10.10 10.26 7.77
CA ALA A 172 -11.31 10.44 6.98
C ALA A 172 -12.17 9.15 6.87
N TYR A 173 -11.57 8.00 7.13
CA TYR A 173 -12.25 6.71 7.26
C TYR A 173 -12.46 6.29 8.73
N GLU A 174 -12.31 7.22 9.67
CA GLU A 174 -12.56 7.04 11.12
C GLU A 174 -11.65 5.98 11.75
N ILE A 175 -10.44 5.83 11.21
CA ILE A 175 -9.43 4.89 11.71
C ILE A 175 -8.52 5.65 12.67
N PRO A 176 -8.36 5.21 13.93
CA PRO A 176 -7.46 5.85 14.86
C PRO A 176 -6.01 5.70 14.38
N VAL A 177 -5.23 6.78 14.48
CA VAL A 177 -3.81 6.78 14.14
C VAL A 177 -3.01 6.79 15.45
N TRP A 178 -2.23 5.74 15.70
CA TRP A 178 -1.47 5.55 16.94
C TRP A 178 0.04 5.59 16.75
N ALA A 179 0.52 5.28 15.56
CA ALA A 179 1.91 5.31 15.15
C ALA A 179 2.01 5.79 13.71
N ALA A 180 3.16 6.28 13.30
CA ALA A 180 3.39 6.60 11.90
C ALA A 180 4.89 6.61 11.63
N HIS A 181 5.25 6.48 10.35
CA HIS A 181 6.63 6.21 9.95
C HIS A 181 7.11 4.91 10.56
N ARG A 182 6.24 3.90 10.46
CA ARG A 182 6.51 2.50 10.79
C ARG A 182 5.80 1.68 9.73
N ALA A 183 6.56 0.96 8.94
CA ALA A 183 6.07 0.41 7.68
C ALA A 183 4.77 -0.41 7.81
N LEU A 184 4.72 -1.35 8.77
CA LEU A 184 3.51 -2.16 8.95
C LEU A 184 2.32 -1.34 9.50
N SER A 185 2.55 -0.31 10.32
CA SER A 185 1.46 0.54 10.82
C SER A 185 0.81 1.32 9.67
N ASP A 186 1.63 1.86 8.77
CA ASP A 186 1.14 2.60 7.60
C ASP A 186 0.43 1.65 6.60
N CYS A 187 0.90 0.40 6.44
CA CYS A 187 0.16 -0.65 5.73
C CYS A 187 -1.20 -0.95 6.38
N ILE A 188 -1.26 -1.07 7.71
CA ILE A 188 -2.50 -1.35 8.45
C ILE A 188 -3.53 -0.25 8.22
N TYR A 189 -3.11 1.02 8.24
CA TYR A 189 -4.02 2.13 7.95
C TYR A 189 -4.63 2.02 6.56
N LEU A 190 -3.81 1.73 5.55
CA LEU A 190 -4.30 1.59 4.19
C LEU A 190 -5.23 0.36 4.04
N ALA A 191 -4.90 -0.77 4.68
CA ALA A 191 -5.75 -1.95 4.70
C ALA A 191 -7.11 -1.69 5.37
N GLU A 192 -7.13 -0.95 6.49
CA GLU A 192 -8.36 -0.57 7.17
C GLU A 192 -9.20 0.42 6.35
N VAL A 193 -8.56 1.35 5.63
CA VAL A 193 -9.24 2.21 4.66
C VAL A 193 -9.90 1.38 3.58
N PHE A 194 -9.17 0.41 3.01
CA PHE A 194 -9.69 -0.51 2.01
C PHE A 194 -10.85 -1.36 2.52
N ARG A 195 -10.82 -1.78 3.79
CA ARG A 195 -11.92 -2.51 4.43
C ARG A 195 -13.20 -1.69 4.53
N ARG A 196 -13.09 -0.36 4.71
CA ARG A 196 -14.22 0.58 4.85
C ARG A 196 -14.63 1.27 3.55
N CYS A 197 -13.89 1.06 2.46
CA CYS A 197 -14.16 1.69 1.17
C CYS A 197 -15.07 0.82 0.30
N SER A 198 -16.37 1.12 0.26
CA SER A 198 -17.34 0.35 -0.54
C SER A 198 -17.05 0.33 -2.04
N GLN A 199 -16.31 1.30 -2.57
CA GLN A 199 -15.98 1.45 -3.99
C GLN A 199 -14.57 0.97 -4.34
N LEU A 200 -13.90 0.21 -3.47
CA LEU A 200 -12.49 -0.14 -3.64
C LEU A 200 -12.17 -0.81 -4.98
N GLU A 201 -12.97 -1.76 -5.45
CA GLU A 201 -12.75 -2.46 -6.73
C GLU A 201 -12.72 -1.46 -7.89
N GLN A 202 -13.68 -0.54 -7.90
CA GLN A 202 -13.75 0.52 -8.90
C GLN A 202 -12.54 1.47 -8.79
N LEU A 203 -12.11 1.83 -7.58
CA LEU A 203 -10.93 2.68 -7.39
C LEU A 203 -9.64 1.98 -7.83
N ILE A 204 -9.53 0.67 -7.64
CA ILE A 204 -8.39 -0.13 -8.13
C ILE A 204 -8.41 -0.20 -9.66
N GLU A 205 -9.58 -0.49 -10.26
CA GLU A 205 -9.74 -0.55 -11.70
C GLU A 205 -9.37 0.78 -12.36
N HIS A 206 -9.98 1.88 -11.90
CA HIS A 206 -9.67 3.23 -12.35
C HIS A 206 -8.21 3.60 -12.09
N GLY A 207 -7.67 3.22 -10.93
CA GLY A 207 -6.29 3.44 -10.54
C GLY A 207 -5.27 2.75 -11.44
N ARG A 208 -5.66 1.70 -12.15
CA ARG A 208 -4.79 0.95 -13.08
C ARG A 208 -4.85 1.46 -14.52
N GLU A 209 -5.67 2.46 -14.81
CA GLU A 209 -5.71 3.06 -16.13
C GLU A 209 -4.38 3.71 -16.49
N PRO A 210 -3.93 3.60 -17.76
CA PRO A 210 -2.76 4.33 -18.23
C PRO A 210 -2.93 5.83 -18.00
N ARG A 211 -1.87 6.47 -17.48
CA ARG A 211 -1.85 7.91 -17.23
C ARG A 211 -0.67 8.57 -17.91
N SER A 212 -0.94 9.72 -18.52
CA SER A 212 0.08 10.59 -19.11
C SER A 212 0.22 11.87 -18.29
N LEU A 213 1.41 12.46 -18.29
CA LEU A 213 1.62 13.78 -17.71
C LEU A 213 0.90 14.84 -18.56
N MET A 214 -0.05 15.55 -17.96
CA MET A 214 -0.84 16.59 -18.60
C MET A 214 -0.49 17.95 -18.01
N ARG A 215 -0.41 18.98 -18.86
CA ARG A 215 -0.28 20.39 -18.48
C ARG A 215 -1.63 21.10 -18.65
N ALA A 216 -2.06 21.81 -17.60
CA ALA A 216 -3.26 22.64 -17.67
C ALA A 216 -3.04 23.88 -18.54
N GLN A 217 -3.99 24.16 -19.43
CA GLN A 217 -4.05 25.39 -20.21
C GLN A 217 -4.99 26.39 -19.53
N VAL A 218 -4.55 26.91 -18.38
CA VAL A 218 -5.27 27.92 -17.60
C VAL A 218 -4.51 29.24 -17.56
N SER A 219 -5.24 30.35 -17.47
CA SER A 219 -4.68 31.68 -17.24
C SER A 219 -4.14 31.81 -15.81
N TYR A 220 -3.42 32.89 -15.52
CA TYR A 220 -2.99 33.19 -14.15
C TYR A 220 -4.18 33.45 -13.22
N ASP A 221 -5.23 34.10 -13.73
CA ASP A 221 -6.43 34.42 -12.97
C ASP A 221 -7.24 33.15 -12.65
N ASP A 222 -7.21 32.17 -13.56
CA ASP A 222 -7.91 30.88 -13.42
C ASP A 222 -7.08 29.78 -12.77
N ARG A 223 -5.91 30.10 -12.20
CA ARG A 223 -5.00 29.11 -11.58
C ARG A 223 -5.67 28.24 -10.51
N GLN A 224 -6.73 28.76 -9.87
CA GLN A 224 -7.48 28.04 -8.87
C GLN A 224 -8.20 26.82 -9.46
N LEU A 225 -8.65 26.87 -10.73
CA LEU A 225 -9.25 25.72 -11.40
C LEU A 225 -8.26 24.55 -11.50
N ALA A 226 -7.01 24.82 -11.89
CA ALA A 226 -5.96 23.81 -11.96
C ALA A 226 -5.64 23.25 -10.57
N ARG A 227 -5.53 24.12 -9.57
CA ARG A 227 -5.27 23.72 -8.18
C ARG A 227 -6.39 22.83 -7.61
N ASP A 228 -7.65 23.20 -7.83
CA ASP A 228 -8.83 22.46 -7.36
C ASP A 228 -8.97 21.12 -8.10
N ALA A 229 -8.60 21.10 -9.39
CA ALA A 229 -8.44 19.88 -10.17
C ALA A 229 -7.14 19.11 -9.83
N GLY A 230 -6.44 19.44 -8.74
CA GLY A 230 -5.32 18.67 -8.21
C GLY A 230 -4.01 18.78 -9.00
N PHE A 231 -3.87 19.73 -9.92
CA PHE A 231 -2.61 20.00 -10.60
C PHE A 231 -1.59 20.63 -9.64
N ARG A 232 -0.31 20.43 -9.92
CA ARG A 232 0.81 21.03 -9.18
C ARG A 232 1.56 22.04 -10.02
N TRP A 233 1.83 23.20 -9.43
CA TRP A 233 2.67 24.22 -10.03
C TRP A 233 4.15 23.90 -9.82
N ASN A 234 4.97 24.02 -10.87
CA ASN A 234 6.42 23.81 -10.84
C ASN A 234 6.90 22.38 -10.52
N ASP A 235 6.05 21.35 -10.65
CA ASP A 235 6.40 19.97 -10.31
C ASP A 235 5.65 18.97 -11.22
N PRO A 236 6.35 18.15 -12.04
CA PRO A 236 7.80 18.14 -12.26
C PRO A 236 8.29 19.25 -13.22
N VAL A 237 7.38 19.92 -13.94
CA VAL A 237 7.74 20.91 -14.97
C VAL A 237 7.71 22.33 -14.40
N LYS A 238 8.86 23.01 -14.42
CA LYS A 238 8.98 24.41 -13.98
C LYS A 238 8.10 25.35 -14.81
N GLY A 239 7.35 26.22 -14.14
CA GLY A 239 6.46 27.21 -14.76
C GLY A 239 5.18 26.62 -15.33
N ALA A 240 4.79 25.42 -14.92
CA ALA A 240 3.58 24.76 -15.42
C ALA A 240 2.78 24.11 -14.29
N TRP A 241 1.45 24.11 -14.46
CA TRP A 241 0.53 23.28 -13.71
C TRP A 241 0.49 21.91 -14.37
N THR A 242 0.95 20.86 -13.69
CA THR A 242 0.95 19.50 -14.25
C THR A 242 0.34 18.45 -13.32
N ARG A 243 -0.21 17.38 -13.91
CA ARG A 243 -0.82 16.24 -13.23
C ARG A 243 -0.81 15.03 -14.14
N ARG A 244 -0.60 13.82 -13.58
CA ARG A 244 -0.81 12.57 -14.31
C ARG A 244 -2.31 12.23 -14.33
N LEU A 245 -2.88 12.02 -15.51
CA LEU A 245 -4.31 11.76 -15.68
C LEU A 245 -4.54 10.65 -16.69
N SER A 246 -5.59 9.86 -16.48
CA SER A 246 -6.10 8.93 -17.50
C SER A 246 -6.99 9.65 -18.51
N THR A 247 -7.31 9.00 -19.63
CA THR A 247 -8.21 9.55 -20.65
C THR A 247 -9.55 9.96 -20.08
N ARG A 248 -10.16 9.12 -19.22
CA ARG A 248 -11.43 9.46 -18.55
C ARG A 248 -11.30 10.74 -17.73
N GLU A 249 -10.23 10.86 -16.96
CA GLU A 249 -10.03 12.02 -16.08
C GLU A 249 -9.80 13.32 -16.86
N VAL A 250 -9.22 13.24 -18.07
CA VAL A 250 -9.06 14.39 -18.96
C VAL A 250 -10.41 14.89 -19.47
N GLU A 251 -11.33 13.99 -19.80
CA GLU A 251 -12.68 14.32 -20.30
C GLU A 251 -13.56 15.00 -19.23
N GLU A 252 -13.27 14.77 -17.94
CA GLU A 252 -13.99 15.35 -16.81
C GLU A 252 -13.53 16.78 -16.45
N LEU A 253 -12.44 17.29 -17.05
CA LEU A 253 -11.89 18.59 -16.70
C LEU A 253 -12.72 19.75 -17.27
N PRO A 254 -12.91 20.84 -16.50
CA PRO A 254 -13.61 22.03 -16.98
C PRO A 254 -12.72 22.96 -17.84
N PHE A 255 -11.49 22.55 -18.15
CA PHE A 255 -10.51 23.33 -18.92
C PHE A 255 -9.63 22.41 -19.77
N PRO A 256 -9.07 22.91 -20.90
CA PRO A 256 -8.22 22.12 -21.77
C PRO A 256 -6.86 21.80 -21.14
N VAL A 257 -6.31 20.65 -21.55
CA VAL A 257 -4.98 20.18 -21.15
C VAL A 257 -4.20 19.72 -22.37
N VAL A 258 -2.87 19.75 -22.28
CA VAL A 258 -1.97 19.21 -23.30
C VAL A 258 -1.04 18.19 -22.68
N GLN A 259 -0.81 17.08 -23.39
CA GLN A 259 0.16 16.10 -22.96
C GLN A 259 1.57 16.70 -22.95
N GLN A 260 2.38 16.30 -21.99
CA GLN A 260 3.81 16.62 -21.90
C GLN A 260 4.61 15.32 -22.05
N GLU A 261 5.82 15.43 -22.58
CA GLU A 261 6.79 14.35 -22.49
C GLU A 261 7.18 14.17 -21.01
N GLU A 262 7.29 12.92 -20.56
CA GLU A 262 7.84 12.63 -19.23
C GLU A 262 9.35 12.89 -19.28
N ILE A 263 9.83 13.78 -18.40
CA ILE A 263 11.25 14.12 -18.23
C ILE A 263 11.95 13.01 -17.44
#